data_AF-A0A559IL55-F1
#
_entry.id   AF-A0A559IL55-F1
#
_cell.length_a   1.000
_cell.length_b   1.000
_cell.length_c   1.000
_cell.angle_alpha   90.00
_cell.angle_beta   90.00
_cell.angle_gamma   90.00
#
_symmetry.space_group_name_H-M   'P 1'
#
loop_
_entity.id
_entity.type
_entity.pdbx_description
1 polymer ?
#
loop_
_entity_poly.entity_id
_entity_poly.type
_entity_poly.pdbx_seq_one_letter_code
_entity_poly.pdbx_strand_id
1 'polypeptide(L)'
;MSQWSWLVDYIREQGAKLNPPTMLIGEVTASIPNFKVKVMGLELDRDELWIADFLQGRELLVGEKVAVMPLVDNQQFVVLCRVVRP
;
A
#
# COMPACT_ATOMS: atom_id res chain seq x y z
N MET A 1 -2.16 32.31 2.75
CA MET A 1 -3.13 31.20 2.59
C MET A 1 -4.38 31.75 1.93
N SER A 2 -4.94 31.03 0.95
CA SER A 2 -6.18 31.42 0.27
C SER A 2 -7.37 31.37 1.24
N GLN A 3 -8.30 32.31 1.13
CA GLN A 3 -9.55 32.38 1.91
C GLN A 3 -10.40 31.10 1.83
N TRP A 4 -10.17 30.27 0.81
CA TRP A 4 -10.97 29.08 0.51
C TRP A 4 -10.34 27.75 0.98
N SER A 5 -9.16 27.78 1.62
CA SER A 5 -8.48 26.53 2.03
C SER A 5 -9.36 25.66 2.93
N TRP A 6 -10.08 26.28 3.87
CA TRP A 6 -10.95 25.56 4.81
C TRP A 6 -12.05 24.74 4.12
N LEU A 7 -12.60 25.25 3.01
CA LEU A 7 -13.69 24.58 2.30
C LEU A 7 -13.15 23.35 1.57
N VAL A 8 -11.96 23.46 0.98
CA VAL A 8 -11.28 22.35 0.32
C VAL A 8 -10.94 21.25 1.34
N ASP A 9 -10.43 21.62 2.50
CA ASP A 9 -10.09 20.67 3.57
C ASP A 9 -11.35 20.00 4.12
N TYR A 10 -12.44 20.75 4.33
CA TYR A 10 -13.73 20.21 4.75
C TYR A 10 -14.31 19.20 3.74
N ILE A 11 -14.27 19.51 2.43
CA ILE A 11 -14.73 18.61 1.37
C ILE A 11 -13.91 17.31 1.37
N ARG A 12 -12.58 17.41 1.51
CA ARG A 12 -11.68 16.24 1.60
C ARG A 12 -12.02 15.36 2.80
N GLU A 13 -12.20 15.96 3.97
CA GLU A 13 -12.55 15.23 5.20
C GLU A 13 -13.89 14.50 5.08
N GLN A 14 -14.94 15.16 4.56
CA GLN A 14 -16.24 14.51 4.41
C GLN A 14 -16.20 13.37 3.37
N GLY A 15 -15.44 13.55 2.28
CA GLY A 15 -15.26 12.51 1.26
C GLY A 15 -14.51 11.27 1.77
N ALA A 16 -13.53 11.47 2.66
CA ALA A 16 -12.73 10.38 3.21
C ALA A 16 -13.52 9.47 4.19
N LYS A 17 -14.52 10.00 4.90
CA LYS A 17 -15.29 9.25 5.92
C LYS A 17 -15.94 7.96 5.41
N LEU A 18 -16.38 7.95 4.15
CA LEU A 18 -17.05 6.81 3.53
C LEU A 18 -16.20 6.17 2.41
N ASN A 19 -14.91 6.52 2.33
CA ASN A 19 -14.00 6.00 1.34
C ASN A 19 -12.73 5.45 2.01
N PRO A 20 -12.84 4.36 2.79
CA PRO A 20 -11.68 3.75 3.43
C PRO A 20 -10.67 3.27 2.37
N PRO A 21 -9.36 3.22 2.71
CA PRO A 21 -8.36 2.66 1.82
C PRO A 21 -8.73 1.22 1.43
N THR A 22 -8.78 0.94 0.13
CA THR A 22 -9.15 -0.39 -0.36
C THR A 22 -7.97 -1.35 -0.20
N MET A 23 -8.22 -2.56 0.32
CA MET A 23 -7.22 -3.63 0.29
C MET A 23 -7.07 -4.17 -1.13
N LEU A 24 -5.82 -4.25 -1.57
CA LEU A 24 -5.42 -4.73 -2.89
C LEU A 24 -4.60 -6.02 -2.75
N ILE A 25 -4.58 -6.82 -3.82
CA ILE A 25 -3.70 -7.99 -3.90
C ILE A 25 -2.51 -7.63 -4.79
N GLY A 26 -1.33 -7.75 -4.21
CA GLY A 26 -0.05 -7.63 -4.89
C GLY A 26 0.60 -8.98 -5.18
N GLU A 27 1.56 -8.98 -6.10
CA GLU A 27 2.46 -10.09 -6.36
C GLU A 27 3.91 -9.64 -6.19
N VAL A 28 4.69 -10.42 -5.46
CA VAL A 28 6.13 -10.13 -5.26
C VAL A 28 6.86 -10.40 -6.58
N THR A 29 7.43 -9.36 -7.19
CA THR A 29 8.22 -9.49 -8.43
C THR A 29 9.70 -9.67 -8.14
N ALA A 30 10.19 -9.14 -7.02
CA ALA A 30 11.55 -9.31 -6.56
C ALA A 30 11.60 -9.42 -5.03
N SER A 31 12.43 -10.34 -4.54
CA SER A 31 12.66 -10.55 -3.11
C SER A 31 13.71 -9.60 -2.54
N ILE A 32 13.83 -9.58 -1.21
CA ILE A 32 14.91 -8.88 -0.49
C ILE A 32 16.28 -9.37 -1.04
N PRO A 33 17.25 -8.48 -1.36
CA PRO A 33 17.37 -7.08 -0.95
C PRO A 33 16.78 -6.05 -1.92
N ASN A 34 16.25 -6.43 -3.08
CA ASN A 34 15.63 -5.51 -4.03
C ASN A 34 14.11 -5.74 -4.08
N PHE A 35 13.47 -5.61 -2.91
CA PHE A 35 12.08 -6.01 -2.72
C PHE A 35 11.14 -5.14 -3.58
N LYS A 36 10.35 -5.79 -4.43
CA LYS A 36 9.37 -5.15 -5.30
C LYS A 36 8.06 -5.92 -5.30
N VAL A 37 6.96 -5.17 -5.36
CA VAL A 37 5.60 -5.74 -5.42
C VAL A 37 4.83 -5.09 -6.55
N LYS A 38 4.26 -5.91 -7.42
CA LYS A 38 3.35 -5.45 -8.46
C LYS A 38 1.93 -5.41 -7.93
N VAL A 39 1.31 -4.24 -7.93
CA VAL A 39 -0.06 -3.99 -7.48
C VAL A 39 -0.81 -3.24 -8.58
N MET A 40 -1.94 -3.76 -9.05
CA MET A 40 -2.77 -3.10 -10.07
C MET A 40 -2.01 -2.68 -11.35
N GLY A 41 -0.93 -3.38 -11.69
CA GLY A 41 -0.07 -3.06 -12.84
C GLY A 41 1.07 -2.08 -12.56
N LEU A 42 1.06 -1.41 -11.41
CA LEU A 42 2.18 -0.61 -10.90
C LEU A 42 3.19 -1.52 -10.22
N GLU A 43 4.49 -1.29 -10.47
CA GLU A 43 5.56 -1.98 -9.78
C GLU A 43 6.12 -1.06 -8.71
N LEU A 44 5.87 -1.41 -7.45
CA LEU A 44 6.24 -0.62 -6.30
C LEU A 44 7.60 -1.07 -5.77
N ASP A 45 8.45 -0.12 -5.42
CA ASP A 45 9.78 -0.37 -4.85
C ASP A 45 9.84 -0.08 -3.33
N ARG A 46 11.05 -0.10 -2.77
CA ARG A 46 11.26 0.07 -1.32
C ARG A 46 10.97 1.46 -0.79
N ASP A 47 11.01 2.48 -1.64
CA ASP A 47 10.75 3.86 -1.23
C ASP A 47 9.23 4.11 -1.15
N GLU A 48 8.45 3.29 -1.85
CA GLU A 48 6.98 3.33 -1.90
C GLU A 48 6.33 2.29 -0.95
N LEU A 49 7.09 1.27 -0.49
CA LEU A 49 6.57 0.15 0.28
C LEU A 49 7.01 0.17 1.74
N TRP A 50 6.02 0.21 2.61
CA TRP A 50 6.14 -0.18 4.02
C TRP A 50 5.82 -1.67 4.18
N ILE A 51 6.53 -2.34 5.08
CA ILE A 51 6.33 -3.76 5.38
C ILE A 51 6.00 -3.88 6.87
N ALA A 52 4.94 -4.62 7.20
CA ALA A 52 4.60 -4.92 8.58
C ALA A 52 5.76 -5.61 9.31
N ASP A 53 6.00 -5.21 10.55
CA ASP A 53 7.11 -5.67 11.38
C ASP A 53 7.21 -7.20 11.49
N PHE A 54 6.07 -7.89 11.64
CA PHE A 54 6.03 -9.35 11.75
C PHE A 54 6.40 -10.08 10.45
N LEU A 55 6.47 -9.37 9.33
CA LEU A 55 7.01 -9.88 8.07
C LEU A 55 8.52 -9.67 7.97
N GLN A 56 9.11 -8.78 8.79
CA GLN A 56 10.56 -8.60 8.88
C GLN A 56 11.17 -9.86 9.51
N GLY A 57 11.85 -10.66 8.68
CA GLY A 57 12.41 -11.96 9.07
C GLY A 57 11.77 -13.14 8.32
N ARG A 58 10.67 -12.91 7.61
CA ARG A 58 10.15 -13.84 6.61
C ARG A 58 10.64 -13.42 5.23
N GLU A 59 11.26 -14.34 4.51
CA GLU A 59 11.53 -14.12 3.09
C GLU A 59 10.22 -14.24 2.29
N LEU A 60 9.71 -13.11 1.82
CA LEU A 60 8.66 -13.08 0.81
C LEU A 60 9.28 -13.44 -0.54
N LEU A 61 8.86 -14.57 -1.09
CA LEU A 61 9.43 -15.13 -2.30
C LEU A 61 8.74 -14.57 -3.55
N VAL A 62 9.49 -14.52 -4.65
CA VAL A 62 8.96 -14.12 -5.96
C VAL A 62 7.76 -15.00 -6.33
N GLY A 63 6.69 -14.36 -6.80
CA GLY A 63 5.42 -15.00 -7.15
C GLY A 63 4.44 -15.16 -5.99
N GLU A 64 4.85 -14.91 -4.74
CA GLU A 64 3.92 -14.92 -3.61
C GLU A 64 2.92 -13.75 -3.70
N LYS A 65 1.69 -14.01 -3.26
CA LYS A 65 0.64 -13.00 -3.17
C LYS A 65 0.67 -12.34 -1.81
N VAL A 66 0.50 -11.02 -1.79
CA VAL A 66 0.47 -10.21 -0.57
C VAL A 66 -0.76 -9.31 -0.56
N ALA A 67 -1.28 -9.04 0.64
CA ALA A 67 -2.30 -8.03 0.84
C ALA A 67 -1.60 -6.68 1.03
N VAL A 68 -2.01 -5.69 0.24
CA VAL A 68 -1.42 -4.35 0.20
C VAL A 68 -2.50 -3.32 0.40
N MET A 69 -2.21 -2.25 1.15
CA MET A 69 -3.14 -1.14 1.38
C MET A 69 -2.44 0.19 1.06
N PRO A 70 -3.04 1.08 0.24
CA PRO A 70 -2.51 2.41 0.03
C PRO A 70 -2.63 3.25 1.30
N LEU A 71 -1.66 4.13 1.52
CA LEU A 71 -1.72 5.19 2.53
C LEU A 71 -2.52 6.38 2.00
N VAL A 72 -2.76 7.38 2.86
CA VAL A 72 -3.66 8.52 2.60
C VAL A 72 -3.27 9.31 1.34
N ASP A 73 -2.00 9.27 0.93
CA ASP A 73 -1.48 9.94 -0.26
C ASP A 73 -1.57 9.11 -1.56
N ASN A 74 -1.93 7.82 -1.48
CA ASN A 74 -1.88 6.84 -2.57
C ASN A 74 -0.50 6.76 -3.28
N GLN A 75 0.55 7.28 -2.67
CA GLN A 75 1.92 7.21 -3.17
C GLN A 75 2.70 6.12 -2.43
N GLN A 76 2.37 5.95 -1.14
CA GLN A 76 2.96 4.90 -0.33
C GLN A 76 1.95 3.80 -0.04
N PHE A 77 2.46 2.58 0.13
CA PHE A 77 1.67 1.37 0.30
C PHE A 77 2.23 0.56 1.47
N VAL A 78 1.35 -0.13 2.19
CA VAL A 78 1.73 -1.05 3.27
C VAL A 78 1.43 -2.47 2.84
N VAL A 79 2.44 -3.33 2.86
CA VAL A 79 2.29 -4.78 2.80
C VAL A 79 1.88 -5.29 4.18
N LEU A 80 0.63 -5.74 4.28
CA LEU A 80 0.03 -6.19 5.53
C LEU A 80 0.36 -7.64 5.83
N CYS A 81 0.15 -8.55 4.87
CA CYS A 81 0.39 -9.97 5.09
C CYS A 81 0.59 -10.73 3.78
N ARG A 82 1.08 -11.96 3.89
CA ARG A 82 1.10 -12.91 2.78
C ARG A 82 -0.25 -13.62 2.67
N VAL A 83 -0.76 -13.74 1.46
CA VAL A 83 -2.02 -14.40 1.13
C VAL A 83 -1.75 -15.83 0.66
N VAL A 84 -2.52 -16.78 1.20
CA VAL A 84 -2.43 -18.21 0.87
C VAL A 84 -3.77 -18.72 0.40
N ARG A 85 -3.76 -19.73 -0.49
CA ARG A 85 -4.94 -20.56 -0.70
C ARG A 85 -5.07 -21.56 0.45
N PRO A 86 -6.29 -21.85 0.92
CA PRO A 86 -6.54 -22.90 1.89
C PRO A 86 -6.20 -24.29 1.31
#